data_AF-G5K383-F1
#
_entry.id   AF-G5K383-F1
#
_cell.length_a   1.000
_cell.length_b   1.000
_cell.length_c   1.000
_cell.angle_alpha   90.00
_cell.angle_beta   90.00
_cell.angle_gamma   90.00
#
_symmetry.space_group_name_H-M   'P 1'
#
loop_
_entity.id
_entity.type
_entity.pdbx_description
1 polymer ?
#
loop_
_entity_poly.entity_id
_entity_poly.type
_entity_poly.pdbx_seq_one_letter_code
_entity_poly.pdbx_strand_id
1 'polypeptide(L)'
;MSHLHIFFVFLFHMLFNDRTSIVDSFTNNFSCIRNNRNKLSKSSQSSFYFLSHNQISSKVINQDLLLVKVPQCNALDQKTLTHYANKLHHLLVSQEFKGLIVDLRDNTGGNMGPMIIGLTSVLPNGELFSFQNKYGQKQLISLKNDSLVNNSKFSLKDPISKKRVPLAVLINNRTASSGEMTALAFQGLEHCLFFGQSSAGYTSGNSVSKLYDGAILAITSSQLINRQGQTYENSPIIPDIVTDKPLEEATQWLSEQTK
;
A
#
# COMPACT_ATOMS: atom_id res chain seq x y z
N MET A 1 -21.61 19.59 -17.67
CA MET A 1 -21.59 18.22 -17.11
C MET A 1 -20.23 17.63 -17.35
N SER A 2 -19.29 17.81 -16.43
CA SER A 2 -17.88 17.52 -16.67
C SER A 2 -17.11 17.35 -15.36
N HIS A 3 -17.19 16.17 -14.74
CA HIS A 3 -16.27 15.73 -13.69
C HIS A 3 -16.42 14.21 -13.50
N LEU A 4 -15.84 13.40 -14.40
CA LEU A 4 -15.81 11.95 -14.22
C LEU A 4 -14.66 11.24 -14.95
N HIS A 5 -13.41 11.72 -14.82
CA HIS A 5 -12.26 11.06 -15.45
C HIS A 5 -10.99 11.04 -14.60
N ILE A 6 -11.05 10.53 -13.37
CA ILE A 6 -9.82 10.11 -12.63
C ILE A 6 -10.09 8.86 -11.78
N PHE A 7 -10.84 7.87 -12.26
CA PHE A 7 -11.11 6.69 -11.42
C PHE A 7 -11.33 5.49 -12.31
N PHE A 8 -10.34 4.61 -12.41
CA PHE A 8 -10.46 3.14 -12.37
C PHE A 8 -9.04 2.53 -12.58
N VAL A 9 -8.49 2.00 -11.49
CA VAL A 9 -7.76 0.71 -11.42
C VAL A 9 -6.28 0.63 -11.83
N PHE A 10 -5.42 0.67 -10.81
CA PHE A 10 -4.07 0.06 -10.82
C PHE A 10 -4.20 -1.45 -10.58
N LEU A 11 -4.35 -2.20 -11.67
CA LEU A 11 -4.23 -3.65 -11.68
C LEU A 11 -3.62 -4.01 -13.02
N PHE A 12 -2.29 -3.97 -13.19
CA PHE A 12 -1.57 -4.75 -14.22
C PHE A 12 -0.05 -4.54 -14.16
N HIS A 13 0.64 -5.07 -13.15
CA HIS A 13 2.10 -5.25 -13.25
C HIS A 13 2.63 -6.59 -12.74
N MET A 14 1.77 -7.60 -12.59
CA MET A 14 2.17 -8.92 -12.09
C MET A 14 1.86 -10.07 -13.06
N LEU A 15 1.85 -9.82 -14.38
CA LEU A 15 1.69 -10.88 -15.40
C LEU A 15 2.82 -10.99 -16.43
N PHE A 16 3.90 -10.22 -16.33
CA PHE A 16 5.01 -10.31 -17.28
C PHE A 16 6.40 -10.30 -16.66
N ASN A 17 6.63 -11.08 -15.60
CA ASN A 17 7.99 -11.38 -15.18
C ASN A 17 8.15 -12.82 -14.65
N ASP A 18 7.75 -13.80 -15.47
CA ASP A 18 8.29 -15.17 -15.44
C ASP A 18 7.97 -15.89 -16.76
N ARG A 19 8.61 -15.45 -17.85
CA ARG A 19 8.63 -16.23 -19.10
C ARG A 19 9.78 -17.23 -19.04
N THR A 20 9.63 -18.34 -18.32
CA THR A 20 10.35 -19.59 -18.63
C THR A 20 9.66 -20.90 -18.17
N SER A 21 8.47 -20.92 -17.56
CA SER A 21 7.91 -22.21 -17.10
C SER A 21 6.39 -22.44 -17.25
N ILE A 22 5.73 -21.86 -18.26
CA ILE A 22 4.31 -22.15 -18.54
C ILE A 22 4.14 -22.49 -20.02
N VAL A 23 4.66 -23.66 -20.40
CA VAL A 23 4.15 -24.46 -21.51
C VAL A 23 4.25 -25.90 -21.01
N ASP A 24 3.28 -26.35 -20.20
CA ASP A 24 3.06 -27.80 -19.94
C ASP A 24 1.85 -28.11 -19.02
N SER A 25 1.14 -27.13 -18.44
CA SER A 25 0.01 -27.43 -17.54
C SER A 25 -1.40 -27.19 -18.14
N PHE A 26 -1.52 -26.86 -19.42
CA PHE A 26 -2.81 -26.70 -20.10
C PHE A 26 -3.02 -27.83 -21.12
N THR A 27 -3.12 -29.07 -20.65
CA THR A 27 -3.79 -30.21 -21.30
C THR A 27 -3.57 -31.42 -20.42
N ASN A 28 -4.42 -31.58 -19.40
CA ASN A 28 -4.84 -32.86 -18.82
C ASN A 28 -5.38 -32.59 -17.41
N ASN A 29 -6.69 -32.71 -17.25
CA ASN A 29 -7.33 -33.45 -16.15
C ASN A 29 -8.83 -33.15 -16.12
N PHE A 30 -9.55 -33.62 -17.15
CA PHE A 30 -10.84 -34.26 -16.91
C PHE A 30 -10.55 -35.75 -16.67
N SER A 31 -10.39 -36.15 -15.41
CA SER A 31 -10.83 -37.46 -14.88
C SER A 31 -10.23 -37.76 -13.49
N CYS A 32 -11.08 -38.37 -12.68
CA CYS A 32 -10.80 -39.20 -11.51
C CYS A 32 -10.26 -38.55 -10.23
N ILE A 33 -11.20 -38.20 -9.35
CA ILE A 33 -10.96 -38.13 -7.89
C ILE A 33 -10.85 -39.58 -7.38
N ARG A 34 -9.66 -39.98 -6.92
CA ARG A 34 -9.50 -41.08 -5.96
C ARG A 34 -8.35 -40.80 -5.00
N ASN A 35 -8.71 -40.79 -3.72
CA ASN A 35 -7.91 -40.81 -2.49
C ASN A 35 -6.38 -40.93 -2.62
N ASN A 36 -5.65 -39.94 -2.08
CA ASN A 36 -4.71 -40.22 -1.00
C ASN A 36 -4.34 -38.95 -0.20
N ARG A 37 -4.42 -39.08 1.13
CA ARG A 37 -4.00 -38.06 2.12
C ARG A 37 -2.47 -38.00 2.18
N ASN A 38 -1.95 -36.82 2.52
CA ASN A 38 -0.56 -36.49 2.89
C ASN A 38 0.44 -36.24 1.76
N LYS A 39 0.29 -35.08 1.09
CA LYS A 39 1.40 -34.15 0.74
C LYS A 39 0.80 -32.90 0.09
N LEU A 40 0.73 -31.79 0.84
CA LEU A 40 0.45 -30.48 0.25
C LEU A 40 1.60 -30.12 -0.70
N SER A 41 1.30 -29.86 -1.97
CA SER A 41 2.28 -29.47 -2.99
C SER A 41 2.93 -28.13 -2.62
N LYS A 42 4.18 -27.89 -3.06
CA LYS A 42 4.87 -26.59 -2.85
C LYS A 42 4.04 -25.39 -3.33
N SER A 43 3.25 -25.55 -4.41
CA SER A 43 2.32 -24.53 -4.91
C SER A 43 1.17 -24.23 -3.94
N SER A 44 0.63 -25.26 -3.27
CA SER A 44 -0.40 -25.06 -2.26
C SER A 44 0.14 -24.42 -0.98
N GLN A 45 1.39 -24.72 -0.60
CA GLN A 45 2.05 -24.08 0.55
C GLN A 45 2.41 -22.62 0.26
N SER A 46 2.90 -22.28 -0.94
CA SER A 46 3.17 -20.89 -1.32
C SER A 46 1.89 -20.08 -1.49
N SER A 47 0.82 -20.65 -2.07
CA SER A 47 -0.50 -19.99 -2.10
C SER A 47 -1.10 -19.79 -0.71
N PHE A 48 -0.97 -20.77 0.20
CA PHE A 48 -1.49 -20.63 1.57
C PHE A 48 -0.68 -19.63 2.41
N TYR A 49 0.65 -19.61 2.23
CA TYR A 49 1.54 -18.61 2.84
C TYR A 49 1.27 -17.20 2.31
N PHE A 50 1.04 -17.06 1.01
CA PHE A 50 0.67 -15.80 0.36
C PHE A 50 -0.69 -15.29 0.84
N LEU A 51 -1.69 -16.18 0.99
CA LEU A 51 -3.03 -15.81 1.47
C LEU A 51 -3.07 -15.45 2.96
N SER A 52 -2.21 -16.05 3.79
CA SER A 52 -2.14 -15.73 5.23
C SER A 52 -1.36 -14.44 5.53
N HIS A 53 -0.36 -14.08 4.70
CA HIS A 53 0.48 -12.91 4.91
C HIS A 53 0.00 -11.64 4.20
N ASN A 54 -1.02 -11.72 3.34
CA ASN A 54 -1.50 -10.59 2.53
C ASN A 54 -2.83 -10.02 3.04
N GLN A 55 -2.98 -9.95 4.36
CA GLN A 55 -4.17 -9.42 5.01
C GLN A 55 -3.81 -8.24 5.92
N ILE A 56 -4.74 -7.29 6.06
CA ILE A 56 -4.64 -6.27 7.09
C ILE A 56 -4.66 -6.98 8.44
N SER A 57 -3.63 -6.72 9.24
CA SER A 57 -3.47 -7.27 10.59
C SER A 57 -2.76 -6.23 11.47
N SER A 58 -2.94 -6.36 12.78
CA SER A 58 -2.15 -5.61 13.75
C SER A 58 -1.51 -6.53 14.78
N LYS A 59 -0.45 -6.05 15.43
CA LYS A 59 0.22 -6.73 16.53
C LYS A 59 0.69 -5.68 17.53
N VAL A 60 0.27 -5.82 18.78
CA VAL A 60 0.83 -5.08 19.91
C VAL A 60 2.23 -5.65 20.17
N ILE A 61 3.27 -4.83 20.03
CA ILE A 61 4.66 -5.24 20.23
C ILE A 61 5.02 -5.22 21.72
N ASN A 62 4.59 -4.16 22.41
CA ASN A 62 4.65 -3.98 23.87
C ASN A 62 3.50 -3.05 24.29
N GLN A 63 3.45 -2.61 25.55
CA GLN A 63 2.36 -1.76 26.07
C GLN A 63 2.21 -0.41 25.33
N ASP A 64 3.24 0.04 24.61
CA ASP A 64 3.29 1.36 23.98
C ASP A 64 3.28 1.31 22.45
N LEU A 65 3.61 0.18 21.83
CA LEU A 65 3.87 0.11 20.39
C LEU A 65 2.87 -0.80 19.65
N LEU A 66 2.25 -0.24 18.61
CA LEU A 66 1.38 -0.97 17.69
C LEU A 66 2.09 -1.17 16.35
N LEU A 67 2.07 -2.39 15.82
CA LEU A 67 2.37 -2.67 14.42
C LEU A 67 1.07 -2.87 13.64
N VAL A 68 0.96 -2.24 12.48
CA VAL A 68 -0.14 -2.41 11.53
C VAL A 68 0.44 -2.79 10.17
N LYS A 69 0.01 -3.93 9.63
CA LYS A 69 0.36 -4.37 8.28
C LYS A 69 -0.64 -3.84 7.26
N VAL A 70 -0.13 -3.20 6.22
CA VAL A 70 -0.92 -2.61 5.12
C VAL A 70 -0.58 -3.36 3.83
N PRO A 71 -1.32 -4.42 3.48
CA PRO A 71 -1.07 -5.22 2.28
C PRO A 71 -1.52 -4.52 0.98
N GLN A 72 -1.29 -5.17 -0.17
CA GLN A 72 -1.86 -4.73 -1.44
C GLN A 72 -3.40 -4.73 -1.42
N CYS A 73 -4.03 -3.86 -2.22
CA CYS A 73 -5.48 -3.77 -2.33
C CYS A 73 -5.93 -3.81 -3.79
N ASN A 74 -6.12 -5.01 -4.34
CA ASN A 74 -6.50 -5.20 -5.75
C ASN A 74 -8.01 -5.20 -6.01
N ALA A 75 -8.81 -4.86 -5.00
CA ALA A 75 -10.27 -4.81 -5.12
C ALA A 75 -10.70 -3.68 -6.06
N LEU A 76 -11.78 -3.94 -6.82
CA LEU A 76 -12.35 -2.97 -7.75
C LEU A 76 -13.72 -2.47 -7.29
N ASP A 77 -14.44 -3.27 -6.50
CA ASP A 77 -15.78 -2.94 -6.04
C ASP A 77 -15.74 -2.04 -4.79
N GLN A 78 -16.65 -1.07 -4.72
CA GLN A 78 -16.65 -0.08 -3.65
C GLN A 78 -16.88 -0.71 -2.27
N LYS A 79 -17.60 -1.83 -2.17
CA LYS A 79 -17.90 -2.47 -0.89
C LYS A 79 -16.64 -3.06 -0.26
N THR A 80 -15.84 -3.80 -1.03
CA THR A 80 -14.56 -4.36 -0.58
C THR A 80 -13.54 -3.27 -0.30
N LEU A 81 -13.47 -2.23 -1.14
CA LEU A 81 -12.61 -1.07 -0.92
C LEU A 81 -12.95 -0.33 0.39
N THR A 82 -14.23 -0.07 0.64
CA THR A 82 -14.70 0.53 1.88
C THR A 82 -14.47 -0.39 3.09
N HIS A 83 -14.61 -1.72 2.93
CA HIS A 83 -14.30 -2.67 4.00
C HIS A 83 -12.80 -2.65 4.36
N TYR A 84 -11.91 -2.60 3.35
CA TYR A 84 -10.47 -2.47 3.56
C TYR A 84 -10.14 -1.23 4.39
N ALA A 85 -10.63 -0.07 3.96
CA ALA A 85 -10.36 1.21 4.63
C ALA A 85 -10.88 1.19 6.08
N ASN A 86 -12.10 0.68 6.29
CA ASN A 86 -12.68 0.55 7.62
C ASN A 86 -11.90 -0.40 8.53
N LYS A 87 -11.46 -1.56 8.01
CA LYS A 87 -10.68 -2.51 8.80
C LYS A 87 -9.37 -1.88 9.25
N LEU A 88 -8.67 -1.19 8.35
CA LEU A 88 -7.40 -0.54 8.67
C LEU A 88 -7.59 0.59 9.68
N HIS A 89 -8.57 1.45 9.46
CA HIS A 89 -8.91 2.55 10.37
C HIS A 89 -9.30 2.06 11.76
N HIS A 90 -10.15 1.03 11.83
CA HIS A 90 -10.60 0.42 13.08
C HIS A 90 -9.41 -0.01 13.95
N LEU A 91 -8.36 -0.62 13.37
CA LEU A 91 -7.18 -1.07 14.13
C LEU A 91 -6.41 0.08 14.76
N LEU A 92 -6.45 1.28 14.16
CA LEU A 92 -5.79 2.48 14.68
C LEU A 92 -6.60 3.17 15.79
N VAL A 93 -7.93 3.10 15.74
CA VAL A 93 -8.80 3.80 16.71
C VAL A 93 -9.28 2.92 17.86
N SER A 94 -9.22 1.60 17.73
CA SER A 94 -9.61 0.64 18.78
C SER A 94 -8.52 0.30 19.79
N GLN A 95 -7.29 0.77 19.55
CA GLN A 95 -6.12 0.47 20.38
C GLN A 95 -5.43 1.75 20.81
N GLU A 96 -5.00 1.80 22.06
CA GLU A 96 -4.11 2.85 22.57
C GLU A 96 -2.66 2.45 22.31
N PHE A 97 -1.86 3.40 21.83
CA PHE A 97 -0.43 3.23 21.56
C PHE A 97 0.24 4.59 21.59
N LYS A 98 1.51 4.62 22.02
CA LYS A 98 2.38 5.80 22.01
C LYS A 98 3.30 5.84 20.80
N GLY A 99 3.46 4.73 20.07
CA GLY A 99 4.23 4.66 18.82
C GLY A 99 3.62 3.67 17.83
N LEU A 100 3.81 3.92 16.54
CA LEU A 100 3.21 3.12 15.46
C LEU A 100 4.25 2.63 14.46
N ILE A 101 4.15 1.36 14.08
CA ILE A 101 4.86 0.78 12.94
C ILE A 101 3.86 0.51 11.82
N VAL A 102 4.03 1.17 10.68
CA VAL A 102 3.27 0.91 9.44
C VAL A 102 4.11 0.00 8.55
N ASP A 103 3.72 -1.27 8.45
CA ASP A 103 4.44 -2.26 7.66
C ASP A 103 3.88 -2.33 6.23
N LEU A 104 4.63 -1.75 5.28
CA LEU A 104 4.35 -1.75 3.84
C LEU A 104 5.23 -2.76 3.08
N ARG A 105 5.99 -3.59 3.78
CA ARG A 105 6.78 -4.66 3.13
C ARG A 105 5.83 -5.59 2.39
N ASP A 106 6.21 -5.94 1.16
CA ASP A 106 5.43 -6.80 0.26
C ASP A 106 4.13 -6.18 -0.26
N ASN A 107 3.87 -4.91 0.02
CA ASN A 107 2.75 -4.19 -0.59
C ASN A 107 3.11 -3.76 -2.00
N THR A 108 2.71 -4.57 -2.98
CA THR A 108 2.93 -4.31 -4.42
C THR A 108 1.92 -3.34 -5.03
N GLY A 109 1.08 -2.69 -4.23
CA GLY A 109 0.16 -1.63 -4.66
C GLY A 109 -1.29 -2.07 -4.84
N GLY A 110 -1.89 -1.71 -5.97
CA GLY A 110 -3.34 -1.79 -6.17
C GLY A 110 -4.02 -0.43 -5.98
N ASN A 111 -5.20 -0.41 -5.38
CA ASN A 111 -5.95 0.81 -5.13
C ASN A 111 -5.39 1.60 -3.94
N MET A 112 -4.88 2.79 -4.21
CA MET A 112 -4.32 3.72 -3.23
C MET A 112 -5.36 4.30 -2.27
N GLY A 113 -6.58 4.59 -2.75
CA GLY A 113 -7.62 5.26 -1.98
C GLY A 113 -7.91 4.63 -0.61
N PRO A 114 -8.22 3.33 -0.51
CA PRO A 114 -8.52 2.69 0.76
C PRO A 114 -7.31 2.55 1.68
N MET A 115 -6.08 2.52 1.14
CA MET A 115 -4.85 2.52 1.95
C MET A 115 -4.68 3.84 2.66
N ILE A 116 -4.73 4.95 1.91
CA ILE A 116 -4.58 6.31 2.46
C ILE A 116 -5.71 6.64 3.44
N ILE A 117 -6.96 6.37 3.07
CA ILE A 117 -8.10 6.67 3.94
C ILE A 117 -8.07 5.82 5.21
N GLY A 118 -7.71 4.53 5.11
CA GLY A 118 -7.59 3.68 6.30
C GLY A 118 -6.51 4.15 7.28
N LEU A 119 -5.53 4.92 6.82
CA LEU A 119 -4.45 5.50 7.62
C LEU A 119 -4.72 6.96 8.02
N THR A 120 -5.92 7.49 7.75
CA THR A 120 -6.24 8.92 7.97
C THR A 120 -6.01 9.36 9.41
N SER A 121 -6.20 8.49 10.41
CA SER A 121 -5.95 8.82 11.82
C SER A 121 -4.51 9.20 12.13
N VAL A 122 -3.54 8.79 11.30
CA VAL A 122 -2.09 9.05 11.52
C VAL A 122 -1.44 9.85 10.39
N LEU A 123 -2.23 10.28 9.41
CA LEU A 123 -1.81 11.20 8.35
C LEU A 123 -2.32 12.61 8.65
N PRO A 124 -1.54 13.67 8.38
CA PRO A 124 -2.02 15.04 8.59
C PRO A 124 -3.04 15.44 7.52
N ASN A 125 -3.90 16.40 7.86
CA ASN A 125 -4.58 17.19 6.83
C ASN A 125 -3.56 18.07 6.09
N GLY A 126 -3.79 18.30 4.80
CA GLY A 126 -2.86 18.99 3.91
C GLY A 126 -2.30 18.08 2.82
N GLU A 127 -1.22 18.54 2.18
CA GLU A 127 -0.52 17.82 1.11
C GLU A 127 0.07 16.50 1.63
N LEU A 128 -0.12 15.42 0.87
CA LEU A 128 0.57 14.15 1.07
C LEU A 128 1.72 14.01 0.07
N PHE A 129 1.40 14.15 -1.22
CA PHE A 129 2.32 14.18 -2.35
C PHE A 129 1.54 14.70 -3.57
N SER A 130 2.20 14.87 -4.71
CA SER A 130 1.54 15.22 -5.96
C SER A 130 2.04 14.38 -7.13
N PHE A 131 1.17 14.23 -8.13
CA PHE A 131 1.56 13.77 -9.46
C PHE A 131 1.83 14.98 -10.34
N GLN A 132 2.90 14.97 -11.10
CA GLN A 132 3.14 15.99 -12.13
C GLN A 132 3.24 15.33 -13.50
N ASN A 133 2.41 15.75 -14.44
CA ASN A 133 2.47 15.23 -15.80
C ASN A 133 3.57 15.92 -16.62
N LYS A 134 3.83 15.41 -17.83
CA LYS A 134 4.83 15.96 -18.76
C LYS A 134 4.61 17.43 -19.17
N TYR A 135 3.43 17.99 -18.93
CA TYR A 135 3.10 19.40 -19.20
C TYR A 135 3.30 20.29 -17.97
N GLY A 136 3.87 19.74 -16.89
CA GLY A 136 4.09 20.45 -15.63
C GLY A 136 2.85 20.59 -14.75
N GLN A 137 1.69 20.07 -15.17
CA GLN A 137 0.45 20.18 -14.41
C GLN A 137 0.50 19.26 -13.20
N LYS A 138 0.24 19.83 -12.02
CA LYS A 138 0.27 19.10 -10.74
C LYS A 138 -1.14 18.68 -10.32
N GLN A 139 -1.31 17.40 -10.04
CA GLN A 139 -2.46 16.85 -9.32
C GLN A 139 -2.04 16.59 -7.87
N LEU A 140 -2.52 17.43 -6.97
CA LEU A 140 -2.28 17.30 -5.53
C LEU A 140 -3.09 16.14 -4.94
N ILE A 141 -2.43 15.29 -4.16
CA ILE A 141 -3.07 14.31 -3.28
C ILE A 141 -3.00 14.86 -1.86
N SER A 142 -4.17 15.13 -1.27
CA SER A 142 -4.26 15.78 0.04
C SER A 142 -5.46 15.28 0.85
N LEU A 143 -5.35 15.41 2.17
CA LEU A 143 -6.47 15.22 3.09
C LEU A 143 -7.05 16.58 3.49
N LYS A 144 -8.37 16.71 3.47
CA LYS A 144 -9.10 17.85 4.02
C LYS A 144 -10.25 17.33 4.86
N ASN A 145 -10.31 17.77 6.12
CA ASN A 145 -11.27 17.24 7.10
C ASN A 145 -11.27 15.70 7.10
N ASP A 146 -10.06 15.13 7.08
CA ASP A 146 -9.77 13.70 7.16
C ASP A 146 -10.27 12.85 5.99
N SER A 147 -10.73 13.53 4.94
CA SER A 147 -11.18 12.95 3.69
C SER A 147 -10.18 13.23 2.58
N LEU A 148 -9.95 12.24 1.72
CA LEU A 148 -9.11 12.36 0.55
C LEU A 148 -9.80 13.28 -0.47
N VAL A 149 -9.15 14.40 -0.78
CA VAL A 149 -9.67 15.39 -1.72
C VAL A 149 -9.84 14.73 -3.09
N ASN A 150 -10.95 15.05 -3.76
CA ASN A 150 -11.36 14.45 -5.04
C ASN A 150 -11.64 12.94 -4.99
N ASN A 151 -11.72 12.32 -3.80
CA ASN A 151 -12.02 10.90 -3.63
C ASN A 151 -13.02 10.64 -2.48
N SER A 152 -14.21 11.25 -2.60
CA SER A 152 -15.28 11.26 -1.59
C SER A 152 -16.06 9.94 -1.43
N LYS A 153 -15.51 8.81 -1.91
CA LYS A 153 -16.25 7.52 -1.98
C LYS A 153 -16.12 6.66 -0.71
N PHE A 154 -15.26 7.05 0.22
CA PHE A 154 -15.01 6.29 1.43
C PHE A 154 -15.75 6.90 2.61
N SER A 155 -16.61 6.11 3.25
CA SER A 155 -17.21 6.44 4.54
C SER A 155 -16.62 5.50 5.59
N LEU A 156 -15.89 6.08 6.54
CA LEU A 156 -15.35 5.37 7.70
C LEU A 156 -16.45 5.27 8.76
N LYS A 157 -16.60 4.08 9.35
CA LYS A 157 -17.63 3.76 10.35
C LYS A 157 -17.27 4.33 11.72
N ASP A 158 -16.01 4.19 12.10
CA ASP A 158 -15.52 4.68 13.39
C ASP A 158 -15.14 6.16 13.27
N PRO A 159 -15.39 6.96 14.31
CA PRO A 159 -14.99 8.36 14.32
C PRO A 159 -13.48 8.48 14.09
N ILE A 160 -13.08 9.53 13.38
CA ILE A 160 -11.67 9.79 13.13
C ILE A 160 -11.12 10.56 14.33
N SER A 161 -10.19 9.93 15.04
CA SER A 161 -9.36 10.58 16.05
C SER A 161 -7.93 10.67 15.53
N LYS A 162 -7.39 11.88 15.45
CA LYS A 162 -6.00 12.09 15.00
C LYS A 162 -5.03 11.70 16.11
N LYS A 163 -4.05 10.88 15.75
CA LYS A 163 -2.97 10.43 16.61
C LYS A 163 -1.65 10.97 16.06
N ARG A 164 -1.01 11.89 16.79
CA ARG A 164 0.33 12.37 16.50
C ARG A 164 1.30 11.65 17.43
N VAL A 165 1.79 10.51 16.97
CA VAL A 165 2.74 9.65 17.69
C VAL A 165 3.98 9.39 16.81
N PRO A 166 5.17 9.13 17.38
CA PRO A 166 6.30 8.62 16.61
C PRO A 166 5.90 7.43 15.72
N LEU A 167 6.33 7.48 14.46
CA LEU A 167 5.91 6.55 13.41
C LEU A 167 7.13 5.96 12.68
N ALA A 168 7.16 4.64 12.55
CA ALA A 168 8.12 3.95 11.71
C ALA A 168 7.41 3.35 10.49
N VAL A 169 7.93 3.56 9.29
CA VAL A 169 7.43 2.91 8.06
C VAL A 169 8.42 1.84 7.64
N LEU A 170 7.96 0.58 7.52
CA LEU A 170 8.80 -0.50 7.02
C LEU A 170 8.57 -0.69 5.52
N ILE A 171 9.64 -0.64 4.74
CA ILE A 171 9.62 -0.89 3.29
C ILE A 171 10.66 -1.94 2.89
N ASN A 172 10.42 -2.59 1.74
CA ASN A 172 11.38 -3.48 1.12
C ASN A 172 11.33 -3.39 -0.40
N ASN A 173 12.18 -4.15 -1.07
CA ASN A 173 12.25 -4.24 -2.54
C ASN A 173 10.95 -4.72 -3.22
N ARG A 174 9.93 -5.15 -2.47
CA ARG A 174 8.60 -5.51 -2.98
C ARG A 174 7.54 -4.46 -2.70
N THR A 175 7.84 -3.44 -1.91
CA THR A 175 6.98 -2.26 -1.77
C THR A 175 6.97 -1.52 -3.11
N ALA A 176 5.83 -1.48 -3.79
CA ALA A 176 5.74 -1.01 -5.18
C ALA A 176 4.46 -0.21 -5.46
N SER A 177 4.49 0.66 -6.45
CA SER A 177 3.32 1.37 -6.99
C SER A 177 2.52 2.04 -5.88
N SER A 178 1.20 1.81 -5.76
CA SER A 178 0.39 2.42 -4.69
C SER A 178 0.89 2.14 -3.26
N GLY A 179 1.70 1.09 -3.04
CA GLY A 179 2.41 0.88 -1.77
C GLY A 179 3.48 1.94 -1.54
N GLU A 180 4.23 2.33 -2.58
CA GLU A 180 5.18 3.45 -2.56
C GLU A 180 4.47 4.79 -2.40
N MET A 181 3.34 5.04 -3.09
CA MET A 181 2.53 6.25 -2.88
C MET A 181 2.02 6.34 -1.44
N THR A 182 1.63 5.21 -0.85
CA THR A 182 1.23 5.15 0.57
C THR A 182 2.41 5.46 1.48
N ALA A 183 3.61 5.00 1.15
CA ALA A 183 4.84 5.39 1.83
C ALA A 183 5.10 6.90 1.70
N LEU A 184 5.04 7.48 0.49
CA LEU A 184 5.23 8.92 0.27
C LEU A 184 4.27 9.81 1.06
N ALA A 185 3.07 9.32 1.39
CA ALA A 185 2.15 10.05 2.26
C ALA A 185 2.73 10.31 3.66
N PHE A 186 3.66 9.48 4.15
CA PHE A 186 4.36 9.65 5.42
C PHE A 186 5.75 10.30 5.28
N GLN A 187 6.37 10.23 4.11
CA GLN A 187 7.72 10.73 3.92
C GLN A 187 7.79 12.24 4.21
N GLY A 188 8.79 12.65 4.98
CA GLY A 188 9.01 14.05 5.37
C GLY A 188 8.15 14.54 6.52
N LEU A 189 7.37 13.68 7.19
CA LEU A 189 6.76 14.03 8.49
C LEU A 189 7.84 14.04 9.57
N GLU A 190 7.83 15.07 10.43
CA GLU A 190 8.87 15.28 11.47
C GLU A 190 9.03 14.12 12.46
N HIS A 191 7.97 13.32 12.66
CA HIS A 191 7.92 12.23 13.64
C HIS A 191 7.93 10.85 12.95
N CYS A 192 8.42 10.78 11.71
CA CYS A 192 8.37 9.58 10.89
C CYS A 192 9.76 9.21 10.35
N LEU A 193 10.18 7.95 10.52
CA LEU A 193 11.37 7.39 9.87
C LEU A 193 11.05 6.10 9.12
N PHE A 194 11.79 5.85 8.05
CA PHE A 194 11.68 4.69 7.18
C PHE A 194 12.80 3.70 7.49
N PHE A 195 12.45 2.42 7.54
CA PHE A 195 13.37 1.33 7.86
C PHE A 195 13.26 0.21 6.82
N GLY A 196 14.39 -0.40 6.47
CA GLY A 196 14.44 -1.63 5.68
C GLY A 196 15.30 -1.51 4.44
N GLN A 197 14.73 -1.82 3.28
CA GLN A 197 15.44 -1.82 2.00
C GLN A 197 14.74 -0.89 1.01
N SER A 198 15.48 -0.42 0.00
CA SER A 198 14.91 0.40 -1.08
C SER A 198 13.66 -0.25 -1.69
N SER A 199 12.66 0.57 -2.00
CA SER A 199 11.42 0.09 -2.63
C SER A 199 11.63 -0.37 -4.08
N ALA A 200 10.59 -0.88 -4.73
CA ALA A 200 10.68 -1.47 -6.06
C ALA A 200 10.94 -0.44 -7.18
N GLY A 201 10.67 0.85 -6.95
CA GLY A 201 10.90 1.91 -7.92
C GLY A 201 9.81 2.07 -8.96
N TYR A 202 8.55 1.75 -8.65
CA TYR A 202 7.39 2.00 -9.51
C TYR A 202 6.68 3.31 -9.11
N THR A 203 7.48 4.34 -8.80
CA THR A 203 7.07 5.66 -8.32
C THR A 203 6.61 6.57 -9.46
N SER A 204 5.55 6.16 -10.16
CA SER A 204 4.97 6.95 -11.24
C SER A 204 3.44 6.87 -11.30
N GLY A 205 2.82 7.95 -11.77
CA GLY A 205 1.38 8.00 -12.01
C GLY A 205 1.04 7.40 -13.36
N ASN A 206 0.04 6.52 -13.38
CA ASN A 206 -0.47 5.91 -14.60
C ASN A 206 -1.79 6.54 -15.04
N SER A 207 -1.87 6.89 -16.32
CA SER A 207 -3.13 7.13 -17.00
C SER A 207 -3.69 5.80 -17.47
N VAL A 208 -4.97 5.56 -17.18
CA VAL A 208 -5.66 4.32 -17.53
C VAL A 208 -6.73 4.60 -18.58
N SER A 209 -6.74 3.81 -19.65
CA SER A 209 -7.74 3.88 -20.72
C SER A 209 -8.29 2.50 -21.02
N LYS A 210 -9.62 2.40 -21.13
CA LYS A 210 -10.29 1.17 -21.58
C LYS A 210 -10.30 1.15 -23.11
N LEU A 211 -9.80 0.07 -23.69
CA LEU A 211 -9.78 -0.15 -25.13
C LEU A 211 -11.12 -0.73 -25.61
N TYR A 212 -11.32 -0.73 -26.92
CA TYR A 212 -12.60 -1.08 -27.55
C TYR A 212 -13.06 -2.53 -27.24
N ASP A 213 -12.11 -3.45 -27.14
CA ASP A 213 -12.30 -4.87 -26.80
C ASP A 213 -12.43 -5.14 -25.29
N GLY A 214 -12.34 -4.08 -24.47
CA GLY A 214 -12.39 -4.17 -23.02
C GLY A 214 -11.04 -4.36 -22.34
N ALA A 215 -9.93 -4.45 -23.09
CA ALA A 215 -8.60 -4.42 -22.51
C ALA A 215 -8.33 -3.08 -21.80
N ILE A 216 -7.40 -3.09 -20.85
CA ILE A 216 -7.02 -1.91 -20.07
C ILE A 216 -5.58 -1.54 -20.41
N LEU A 217 -5.39 -0.32 -20.90
CA LEU A 217 -4.09 0.27 -21.16
C LEU A 217 -3.71 1.18 -19.99
N ALA A 218 -2.68 0.80 -19.23
CA ALA A 218 -2.09 1.62 -18.19
C ALA A 218 -0.74 2.16 -18.69
N ILE A 219 -0.64 3.48 -18.85
CA ILE A 219 0.56 4.16 -19.34
C ILE A 219 1.08 5.09 -18.26
N THR A 220 2.35 4.98 -17.92
CA THR A 220 3.04 5.95 -17.08
C THR A 220 2.99 7.33 -17.73
N SER A 221 2.40 8.30 -17.04
CA SER A 221 2.10 9.63 -17.56
C SER A 221 2.54 10.77 -16.65
N SER A 222 2.93 10.46 -15.41
CA SER A 222 3.29 11.45 -14.41
C SER A 222 4.42 10.98 -13.49
N GLN A 223 5.29 11.89 -13.10
CA GLN A 223 6.24 11.71 -12.00
C GLN A 223 5.56 11.98 -10.66
N LEU A 224 6.15 11.48 -9.57
CA LEU A 224 5.71 11.79 -8.20
C LEU A 224 6.56 12.91 -7.62
N ILE A 225 5.97 13.74 -6.79
CA ILE A 225 6.65 14.76 -6.01
C ILE A 225 6.19 14.62 -4.56
N ASN A 226 7.11 14.38 -3.63
CA ASN A 226 6.77 14.29 -2.21
C ASN A 226 6.49 15.69 -1.61
N ARG A 227 6.02 15.73 -0.37
CA ARG A 227 5.73 16.99 0.36
C ARG A 227 6.93 17.94 0.53
N GLN A 228 8.16 17.44 0.36
CA GLN A 228 9.40 18.22 0.44
C GLN A 228 9.88 18.70 -0.93
N GLY A 229 9.15 18.38 -2.01
CA GLY A 229 9.49 18.77 -3.39
C GLY A 229 10.44 17.81 -4.10
N GLN A 230 10.86 16.70 -3.48
CA GLN A 230 11.67 15.69 -4.15
C GLN A 230 10.85 14.96 -5.21
N THR A 231 11.42 14.85 -6.41
CA THR A 231 10.82 14.18 -7.56
C THR A 231 11.25 12.72 -7.64
N TYR A 232 10.33 11.85 -8.03
CA TYR A 232 10.55 10.44 -8.32
C TYR A 232 9.99 10.08 -9.69
N GLU A 233 10.82 9.40 -10.48
CA GLU A 233 10.52 8.98 -11.85
C GLU A 233 10.91 7.51 -12.03
N ASN A 234 10.06 6.60 -11.58
CA ASN A 234 10.39 5.17 -11.49
C ASN A 234 11.72 4.92 -10.74
N SER A 235 11.94 5.69 -9.67
CA SER A 235 13.08 5.56 -8.78
C SER A 235 12.64 5.01 -7.42
N PRO A 236 13.44 4.13 -6.79
CA PRO A 236 13.14 3.63 -5.44
C PRO A 236 13.07 4.74 -4.39
N ILE A 237 12.20 4.56 -3.41
CA ILE A 237 12.25 5.23 -2.12
C ILE A 237 13.35 4.53 -1.31
N ILE A 238 14.35 5.31 -0.89
CA ILE A 238 15.42 4.84 -0.01
C ILE A 238 14.96 5.09 1.43
N PRO A 239 14.98 4.08 2.32
CA PRO A 239 14.63 4.30 3.73
C PRO A 239 15.69 5.15 4.43
N ASP A 240 15.28 5.87 5.48
CA ASP A 240 16.19 6.66 6.31
C ASP A 240 17.24 5.78 6.99
N ILE A 241 16.84 4.56 7.38
CA ILE A 241 17.69 3.54 7.97
C ILE A 241 17.64 2.27 7.12
N VAL A 242 18.73 2.01 6.40
CA VAL A 242 18.90 0.79 5.59
C VAL A 242 19.33 -0.37 6.49
N THR A 243 18.52 -1.42 6.58
CA THR A 243 18.77 -2.56 7.47
C THR A 243 18.04 -3.83 7.02
N ASP A 244 18.62 -4.99 7.33
CA ASP A 244 17.96 -6.30 7.16
C ASP A 244 17.06 -6.68 8.35
N LYS A 245 17.07 -5.88 9.43
CA LYS A 245 16.27 -6.08 10.64
C LYS A 245 15.32 -4.90 10.93
N PRO A 246 14.49 -4.49 9.96
CA PRO A 246 13.71 -3.25 10.07
C PRO A 246 12.76 -3.22 11.26
N LEU A 247 12.16 -4.36 11.64
CA LEU A 247 11.26 -4.41 12.79
C LEU A 247 11.99 -4.22 14.12
N GLU A 248 13.17 -4.81 14.27
CA GLU A 248 13.98 -4.72 15.49
C GLU A 248 14.43 -3.27 15.72
N GLU A 249 15.01 -2.66 14.70
CA GLU A 249 15.52 -1.28 14.77
C GLU A 249 14.40 -0.24 14.89
N ALA A 250 13.29 -0.42 14.16
CA ALA A 250 12.12 0.45 14.32
C ALA A 250 11.54 0.38 15.74
N THR A 251 11.50 -0.82 16.33
CA THR A 251 11.02 -1.01 17.71
C THR A 251 11.95 -0.33 18.71
N GLN A 252 13.27 -0.46 18.53
CA GLN A 252 14.26 0.21 19.37
C GLN A 252 14.13 1.74 19.27
N TRP A 253 14.12 2.29 18.06
CA TRP A 253 14.00 3.72 17.83
C TRP A 253 12.70 4.26 18.43
N LEU A 254 11.56 3.62 18.17
CA LEU A 254 10.28 4.04 18.76
C LEU A 254 10.30 4.00 20.29
N SER A 255 10.91 2.97 20.88
CA SER A 255 11.03 2.87 22.35
C SER A 255 11.86 3.99 22.96
N GLU A 256 12.74 4.64 22.20
CA GLU A 256 13.48 5.83 22.64
C GLU A 256 12.62 7.10 22.51
N GLN A 257 11.73 7.17 21.52
CA GLN A 257 10.83 8.31 21.30
C GLN A 257 9.62 8.32 22.24
N THR A 258 9.20 7.17 22.77
CA THR A 258 8.00 7.01 23.61
C THR A 258 8.29 6.96 25.12
N LYS A 259 9.54 7.24 25.51
CA LYS A 259 9.95 7.39 26.92
C LYS A 259 9.34 8.62 27.59
#